data_AF-A0A822F3N6-F1
#
_entry.id   AF-A0A822F3N6-F1
#
_cell.length_a   1.000
_cell.length_b   1.000
_cell.length_c   1.000
_cell.angle_alpha   90.00
_cell.angle_beta   90.00
_cell.angle_gamma   90.00
#
_symmetry.space_group_name_H-M   'P 1'
#
loop_
_entity.id
_entity.type
_entity.pdbx_description
1 polymer ?
#
loop_
_entity_poly.entity_id
_entity_poly.type
_entity_poly.pdbx_seq_one_letter_code
_entity_poly.pdbx_strand_id
1 'polypeptide(L)' 'MATKLTFEPRRKLALVIGIGDYDNVTKLRNPQNDAKALSSLLQRMGFNTAEQQLDKTCAQLKN' A
#
# COMPACT_ATOMS: atom_id res chain seq x y z
N MET A 1 3.16 -37.17 23.70
CA MET A 1 2.86 -35.74 23.94
C MET A 1 2.93 -35.03 22.60
N ALA A 2 1.83 -34.48 22.10
CA ALA A 2 1.81 -33.80 20.80
C ALA A 2 2.37 -32.37 20.96
N THR A 3 3.39 -32.04 20.18
CA THR A 3 3.99 -30.71 20.12
C THR A 3 2.96 -29.74 19.53
N LYS A 4 2.53 -28.75 20.33
CA LYS A 4 1.61 -27.70 19.90
C LYS A 4 2.34 -26.81 18.89
N LEU A 5 1.98 -26.89 17.61
CA LEU A 5 2.50 -25.98 16.59
C LEU A 5 1.87 -24.60 16.82
N THR A 6 2.61 -23.68 17.44
CA THR A 6 2.17 -22.28 17.61
C THR A 6 2.51 -21.50 16.34
N PHE A 7 1.49 -21.05 15.61
CA PHE A 7 1.67 -20.18 14.45
C PHE A 7 1.71 -18.73 14.93
N GLU A 8 2.91 -18.15 14.99
CA GLU A 8 3.05 -16.72 15.20
C GLU A 8 2.48 -15.98 13.98
N PRO A 9 1.52 -15.05 14.16
CA PRO A 9 0.95 -14.34 13.04
C PRO A 9 2.04 -13.54 12.31
N ARG A 10 2.27 -13.88 11.04
CA ARG A 10 3.23 -13.14 10.20
C ARG A 10 2.79 -11.68 10.07
N ARG A 11 3.76 -10.77 10.17
CA ARG A 11 3.56 -9.33 9.97
C ARG A 11 2.97 -9.09 8.58
N LYS A 12 1.86 -8.34 8.51
CA LYS A 12 1.21 -7.95 7.25
C LYS A 12 1.71 -6.56 6.85
N LEU A 13 2.33 -6.46 5.67
CA LEU A 13 2.88 -5.21 5.13
C LEU A 13 2.20 -4.88 3.80
N ALA A 14 1.95 -3.60 3.55
CA ALA A 14 1.38 -3.12 2.30
C ALA A 14 2.08 -1.83 1.84
N LEU A 15 2.23 -1.72 0.52
CA LEU A 15 2.62 -0.52 -0.21
C LEU A 15 1.49 -0.18 -1.18
N VAL A 16 0.93 1.01 -1.04
CA VAL A 16 -0.16 1.51 -1.87
C VAL A 16 0.35 2.66 -2.72
N ILE A 17 0.27 2.50 -4.03
CA ILE A 17 0.79 3.48 -5.00
C ILE A 17 -0.39 4.11 -5.74
N GLY A 18 -0.53 5.43 -5.64
CA GLY A 18 -1.54 6.20 -6.37
C GLY A 18 -0.87 7.11 -7.41
N ILE A 19 -0.95 6.75 -8.70
CA ILE A 19 -0.40 7.54 -9.80
C ILE A 19 -1.56 8.14 -10.59
N GLY A 20 -1.66 9.47 -10.60
CA GLY A 20 -2.63 10.21 -11.38
C GLY A 20 -2.04 11.39 -12.16
N ASP A 21 -0.85 11.87 -11.77
CA ASP A 21 -0.17 13.00 -12.40
C ASP A 21 0.87 12.53 -13.43
N TYR A 22 0.39 12.04 -14.56
CA TYR A 22 1.25 11.59 -15.67
C TYR A 22 1.67 12.76 -16.56
N ASP A 23 2.91 12.74 -17.07
CA ASP A 23 3.47 13.86 -17.85
C ASP A 23 2.70 14.20 -19.14
N ASN A 24 2.16 13.20 -19.83
CA ASN A 24 1.65 13.34 -21.20
C ASN A 24 0.13 13.23 -21.34
N VAL A 25 -0.59 13.11 -20.23
CA VAL A 25 -2.06 12.97 -20.22
C VAL A 25 -2.68 13.82 -19.13
N THR A 26 -3.97 14.13 -19.29
CA THR A 26 -4.72 14.86 -18.27
C THR A 26 -4.67 14.13 -16.93
N LYS A 27 -4.40 14.89 -15.86
CA LYS A 27 -4.34 14.39 -14.50
C LYS A 27 -5.62 13.64 -14.11
N LEU A 28 -5.43 12.43 -13.60
CA LEU A 28 -6.49 11.61 -13.05
C LEU A 28 -6.86 12.09 -11.64
N ARG A 29 -8.16 12.27 -11.38
CA ARG A 29 -8.64 12.84 -10.10
C ARG A 29 -8.63 11.87 -8.93
N ASN A 30 -8.73 10.57 -9.19
CA ASN A 30 -9.04 9.57 -8.17
C ASN A 30 -7.84 8.81 -7.57
N PRO A 31 -6.70 8.58 -8.26
CA PRO A 31 -5.65 7.70 -7.73
C PRO A 31 -5.15 8.06 -6.33
N GLN A 32 -5.04 9.34 -6.01
CA GLN A 32 -4.64 9.81 -4.67
C GLN A 32 -5.71 9.51 -3.61
N ASN A 33 -6.99 9.71 -3.95
CA ASN A 33 -8.12 9.41 -3.07
C ASN A 33 -8.26 7.91 -2.83
N ASP A 34 -8.11 7.11 -3.88
CA ASP A 34 -8.19 5.65 -3.83
C ASP A 34 -7.05 5.07 -2.99
N ALA A 35 -5.83 5.57 -3.19
CA ALA A 35 -4.67 5.16 -2.39
C ALA A 35 -4.90 5.44 -0.89
N LYS A 36 -5.49 6.59 -0.55
CA LYS A 36 -5.86 6.94 0.84
C LYS A 36 -6.93 6.03 1.42
N ALA A 37 -8.00 5.77 0.66
CA ALA A 37 -9.08 4.90 1.10
C ALA A 37 -8.59 3.47 1.32
N LEU A 38 -7.79 2.94 0.39
CA LEU A 38 -7.26 1.59 0.44
C LEU A 38 -6.25 1.40 1.58
N SER A 39 -5.34 2.36 1.78
CA SER A 39 -4.37 2.30 2.89
C SER A 39 -5.08 2.28 4.24
N SER A 40 -6.12 3.11 4.38
CA SER A 40 -6.96 3.14 5.59
C SER A 40 -7.69 1.81 5.81
N LEU A 41 -8.19 1.18 4.74
CA LEU A 41 -8.83 -0.13 4.82
C LEU A 41 -7.83 -1.22 5.23
N LEU A 42 -6.65 -1.25 4.63
CA LEU A 42 -5.60 -2.23 4.92
C LEU A 42 -5.15 -2.16 6.38
N GLN A 43 -4.95 -0.95 6.92
CA GLN A 43 -4.65 -0.77 8.34
C GLN A 43 -5.75 -1.38 9.24
N ARG A 44 -7.03 -1.14 8.92
CA ARG A 44 -8.17 -1.75 9.65
C ARG A 44 -8.20 -3.27 9.53
N MET A 45 -7.64 -3.87 8.48
CA MET A 45 -7.54 -5.32 8.28
C MET A 45 -6.33 -5.95 9.00
N GLY A 46 -5.60 -5.17 9.80
CA GLY A 46 -4.46 -5.63 10.57
C GLY A 46 -3.15 -5.66 9.78
N PHE A 47 -3.02 -4.86 8.72
CA PHE A 47 -1.71 -4.56 8.16
C PHE A 47 -0.93 -3.68 9.13
N ASN A 48 0.23 -4.16 9.57
CA ASN A 48 1.11 -3.46 10.49
C ASN A 48 1.64 -2.16 9.89
N THR A 49 1.86 -2.17 8.57
CA THR A 49 2.26 -0.99 7.80
C THR A 49 1.47 -0.97 6.50
N ALA A 50 0.93 0.21 6.15
CA ALA A 50 0.37 0.50 4.83
C ALA A 50 0.98 1.82 4.35
N GLU A 51 2.12 1.74 3.66
CA GLU A 51 2.83 2.92 3.14
C GLU A 51 2.17 3.45 1.89
N GLN A 52 2.21 4.77 1.73
CA GLN A 52 1.62 5.45 0.57
C GLN A 52 2.71 6.11 -0.26
N GLN A 53 2.65 5.88 -1.57
CA GLN A 53 3.49 6.58 -2.54
C GLN A 53 2.59 7.21 -3.60
N LEU A 54 2.62 8.53 -3.72
CA LEU A 54 1.79 9.27 -4.66
C LEU A 54 2.66 9.91 -5.73
N ASP A 55 2.25 9.75 -6.98
CA ASP A 55 2.84 10.40 -8.15
C ASP A 55 4.39 10.33 -8.19
N LYS A 56 4.93 9.19 -7.73
CA LYS A 56 6.38 8.91 -7.75
C LYS A 56 6.82 8.54 -9.15
N THR A 57 8.00 9.01 -9.54
CA THR A 57 8.64 8.58 -10.78
C THR A 57 9.11 7.13 -10.69
N CYS A 58 9.34 6.49 -11.83
CA CYS A 58 9.93 5.14 -11.89
C CYS A 58 11.28 5.04 -11.14
N ALA A 59 12.06 6.12 -11.08
CA ALA A 59 13.33 6.14 -10.34
C ALA A 59 13.10 6.15 -8.82
N GLN A 60 12.05 6.83 -8.36
CA GLN A 60 11.71 6.92 -6.93
C GLN A 60 11.06 5.64 -6.40
N LEU A 61 10.40 4.84 -7.24
CA LEU A 61 9.76 3.58 -6.84
C LEU A 61 10.70 2.37 -6.80
N LYS A 62 11.91 2.50 -7.34
CA LYS A 62 12.89 1.39 -7.39
C LYS A 62 13.67 1.19 -6.07
N ASN A 63 13.60 2.16 -5.16
CA ASN A 63 14.34 2.19 -3.90
C ASN A 63 13.38 2.24 -2.72
#